data_AF-T1B1U1-F1
#
_entry.id   AF-T1B1U1-F1
#
_cell.length_a   1.000
_cell.length_b   1.000
_cell.length_c   1.000
_cell.angle_alpha   90.00
_cell.angle_beta   90.00
_cell.angle_gamma   90.00
#
_symmetry.space_group_name_H-M   'P 1'
#
loop_
_entity.id
_entity.type
_entity.pdbx_description
1 polymer ?
#
loop_
_entity_poly.entity_id
_entity_poly.type
_entity_poly.pdbx_seq_one_letter_code
_entity_poly.pdbx_strand_id
1 'polypeptide(L)' 'MVTGVSGTEAMVAALGHADRVAPTRWYLQGLMLPGGRKSVEPMAARVRPQDVPSTHQSMHHLVSTSAWSDEALLAT' A
#
# COMPACT_ATOMS: atom_id res chain seq x y z
N MET A 1 18.64 5.61 -21.28
CA MET A 1 18.53 5.49 -19.81
C MET A 1 17.10 5.04 -19.53
N VAL A 2 16.89 3.77 -19.24
CA VAL A 2 15.56 3.24 -18.91
C VAL A 2 15.23 3.72 -17.51
N THR A 3 14.32 4.68 -17.38
CA THR A 3 13.69 5.00 -16.09
C THR A 3 12.72 3.87 -15.80
N GLY A 4 13.21 2.81 -15.17
CA GLY A 4 12.36 1.72 -14.69
C GLY A 4 11.35 2.29 -13.70
N VAL A 5 10.07 2.16 -14.02
CA VAL A 5 9.00 2.39 -13.06
C VAL A 5 9.28 1.46 -11.87
N SER A 6 9.54 2.02 -10.69
CA SER A 6 9.71 1.21 -9.49
C SER A 6 8.41 0.40 -9.28
N GLY A 7 8.48 -0.90 -8.95
CA GLY A 7 7.27 -1.75 -8.87
C GLY A 7 6.16 -1.22 -7.96
N THR A 8 6.51 -0.32 -7.03
CA THR A 8 5.59 0.47 -6.19
C THR A 8 4.68 1.40 -7.01
N GLU A 9 5.23 2.08 -8.02
CA GLU A 9 4.48 3.02 -8.88
C GLU A 9 3.56 2.27 -9.85
N ALA A 10 3.95 1.07 -10.30
CA ALA A 10 3.08 0.19 -11.08
C ALA A 10 1.88 -0.32 -10.25
N MET A 11 2.10 -0.73 -9.00
CA MET A 11 1.01 -1.07 -8.08
C MET A 11 0.07 0.11 -7.79
N VAL A 12 0.61 1.33 -7.69
CA VAL A 12 -0.18 2.55 -7.51
C VAL A 12 -1.05 2.81 -8.75
N ALA A 13 -0.52 2.63 -9.96
CA ALA A 13 -1.28 2.76 -11.21
C ALA A 13 -2.40 1.71 -11.33
N ALA A 14 -2.15 0.47 -10.89
CA ALA A 14 -3.12 -0.63 -10.92
C ALA A 14 -4.37 -0.41 -10.05
N LEU A 15 -4.35 0.56 -9.13
CA LEU A 15 -5.47 0.84 -8.22
C LEU A 15 -6.53 1.78 -8.81
N GLY A 16 -6.23 2.46 -9.91
CA GLY A 16 -7.17 3.23 -10.73
C GLY A 16 -7.83 4.45 -10.05
N HIS A 17 -7.58 4.73 -8.76
CA HIS A 17 -8.21 5.83 -8.03
C HIS A 17 -7.20 6.58 -7.13
N ALA A 18 -7.28 7.91 -7.16
CA ALA A 18 -6.34 8.81 -6.49
C ALA A 18 -6.38 8.72 -4.95
N ASP A 19 -7.54 8.40 -4.37
CA ASP A 19 -7.72 8.20 -2.93
C ASP A 19 -6.97 6.97 -2.39
N ARG A 20 -6.67 5.99 -3.27
CA ARG A 20 -5.98 4.75 -2.92
C ARG A 20 -4.45 4.86 -2.96
N VAL A 21 -3.90 5.97 -3.46
CA VAL A 21 -2.45 6.16 -3.58
C VAL A 21 -1.77 6.16 -2.21
N ALA A 22 -2.30 6.93 -1.26
CA ALA A 22 -1.70 7.07 0.06
C ALA A 22 -1.75 5.77 0.88
N PRO A 23 -2.90 5.07 0.99
CA PRO A 23 -2.98 3.76 1.66
C PRO A 23 -2.03 2.72 1.07
N THR A 24 -1.82 2.70 -0.25
CA THR A 24 -0.92 1.75 -0.91
C THR A 24 0.53 2.03 -0.60
N ARG A 25 0.93 3.30 -0.63
CA ARG A 25 2.28 3.69 -0.20
C ARG A 25 2.53 3.30 1.24
N TRP A 26 1.55 3.51 2.13
CA TRP A 26 1.70 3.12 3.53
C TRP A 26 1.76 1.61 3.73
N TYR A 27 0.95 0.85 3.00
CA TYR A 27 0.98 -0.61 3.06
C TYR A 27 2.31 -1.19 2.58
N LEU A 28 2.80 -0.71 1.43
CA LEU A 28 4.09 -1.13 0.87
C LEU A 28 5.26 -0.71 1.78
N GLN A 29 5.24 0.51 2.31
CA GLN A 29 6.21 0.96 3.30
C GLN A 29 6.18 0.09 4.56
N GLY A 30 4.99 -0.24 5.08
CA GLY A 30 4.82 -1.09 6.25
C GLY A 30 5.37 -2.50 6.09
N LEU A 31 5.33 -3.04 4.87
CA LEU A 31 5.91 -4.34 4.51
C LEU A 31 7.44 -4.31 4.42
N MET A 32 8.02 -3.18 4.02
CA MET A 32 9.47 -3.00 3.85
C MET A 32 10.18 -2.59 5.15
N LEU A 33 9.46 -1.97 6.09
CA LEU A 33 10.02 -1.58 7.39
C LEU A 33 10.32 -2.81 8.27
N PRO A 34 11.42 -2.78 9.05
CA PRO A 34 11.74 -3.86 9.97
C PRO A 34 10.64 -4.04 11.03
N GLY A 35 10.28 -5.29 11.31
CA GLY A 35 9.29 -5.64 12.33
C GLY A 35 8.70 -7.03 12.09
N GLY A 36 8.63 -7.87 13.12
CA GLY A 36 8.25 -9.28 12.98
C GLY A 36 6.78 -9.52 12.54
N ARG A 37 5.87 -8.58 12.79
CA ARG A 37 4.45 -8.73 12.44
C ARG A 37 4.12 -8.02 11.13
N LYS A 38 3.65 -8.78 10.14
CA LYS A 38 3.14 -8.34 8.84
C LYS A 38 1.60 -8.20 8.84
N SER A 39 1.03 -7.62 9.90
CA SER A 39 -0.40 -7.27 9.94
C SER A 39 -0.59 -5.75 9.81
N VAL A 40 -1.78 -5.33 9.38
CA VAL A 40 -2.08 -3.93 9.02
C VAL A 40 -1.91 -2.96 10.18
N GLU A 41 -2.36 -3.31 11.39
CA GLU A 41 -2.28 -2.43 12.56
C GLU A 41 -0.83 -2.13 12.99
N PRO A 42 0.07 -3.11 13.19
CA PRO A 42 1.50 -2.85 13.41
C PRO A 42 2.18 -2.06 12.28
N MET A 43 1.74 -2.21 11.03
CA MET A 43 2.26 -1.39 9.92
C MET A 43 1.79 0.05 10.03
N ALA A 44 0.51 0.28 10.28
CA ALA A 44 -0.04 1.62 10.48
C ALA A 44 0.67 2.35 11.63
N ALA A 45 0.94 1.65 12.73
CA ALA A 45 1.67 2.19 13.87
C ALA A 45 3.11 2.62 13.53
N ARG A 46 3.78 1.93 12.60
CA ARG A 46 5.14 2.28 12.16
C ARG A 46 5.14 3.42 11.14
N VAL A 47 4.18 3.43 10.22
CA VAL A 47 4.18 4.36 9.07
C VAL A 47 3.56 5.71 9.45
N ARG A 48 2.52 5.71 10.30
CA ARG A 48 1.82 6.91 10.76
C ARG A 48 1.47 6.82 12.26
N PRO A 49 2.47 6.89 13.16
CA PRO A 49 2.24 6.78 14.60
C PRO A 49 1.28 7.85 15.16
N GLN A 50 1.19 9.01 14.50
CA GLN A 50 0.31 10.11 14.88
C GLN A 50 -1.18 9.87 14.55
N ASP A 51 -1.50 8.86 13.73
CA ASP A 51 -2.85 8.66 13.19
C ASP A 51 -3.11 7.17 12.87
N VAL A 52 -2.78 6.31 13.84
CA VAL A 52 -2.85 4.85 13.69
C VAL A 52 -4.25 4.34 13.34
N PRO A 53 -5.35 4.78 14.00
CA PRO A 53 -6.68 4.22 13.73
C PRO A 53 -7.15 4.48 12.30
N SER A 54 -7.03 5.73 11.82
CA SER A 54 -7.42 6.10 10.45
C SER A 54 -6.56 5.38 9.43
N THR A 55 -5.24 5.40 9.62
CA THR A 55 -4.28 4.73 8.74
C THR A 55 -4.55 3.22 8.65
N HIS A 56 -4.82 2.58 9.79
CA HIS A 56 -5.19 1.17 9.84
C HIS A 56 -6.46 0.89 9.04
N GLN A 57 -7.53 1.67 9.23
CA GLN A 57 -8.79 1.49 8.50
C GLN A 57 -8.61 1.68 7.00
N SER A 58 -7.91 2.73 6.57
CA SER A 58 -7.64 2.97 5.14
C SER A 58 -6.83 1.84 4.52
N MET A 59 -5.79 1.35 5.20
CA MET A 59 -4.98 0.23 4.72
C MET A 59 -5.75 -1.10 4.74
N HIS A 60 -6.61 -1.32 5.73
CA HIS A 60 -7.44 -2.52 5.82
C HIS A 60 -8.48 -2.54 4.69
N HIS A 61 -9.15 -1.41 4.43
CA HIS A 61 -10.08 -1.27 3.32
C HIS A 61 -9.40 -1.46 1.97
N LEU A 62 -8.19 -0.93 1.81
CA LEU A 62 -7.36 -1.17 0.63
C LEU A 62 -7.16 -2.67 0.36
N VAL A 63 -6.62 -3.41 1.33
CA VAL A 63 -6.25 -4.82 1.13
C VAL A 63 -7.46 -5.76 1.12
N SER A 64 -8.53 -5.43 1.85
CA SER A 64 -9.68 -6.34 2.02
C SER A 64 -10.85 -6.07 1.08
N THR A 65 -10.98 -4.86 0.53
CA THR A 65 -12.23 -4.42 -0.12
C THR A 65 -12.02 -3.73 -1.47
N SER A 66 -10.80 -3.32 -1.80
CA SER A 66 -10.55 -2.64 -3.08
C SER A 66 -10.62 -3.62 -4.25
N ALA A 67 -11.17 -3.17 -5.38
CA ALA A 67 -11.09 -3.90 -6.64
C ALA A 67 -9.67 -3.72 -7.22
N TRP A 68 -8.83 -4.74 -7.06
CA TRP A 68 -7.52 -4.82 -7.69
C TRP A 68 -7.67 -5.34 -9.12
N SER A 69 -6.84 -4.87 -10.04
CA SER A 69 -6.72 -5.45 -11.38
C SER A 69 -5.55 -6.43 -11.39
N ASP A 70 -5.86 -7.73 -11.47
CA ASP A 70 -4.83 -8.78 -11.56
C ASP A 70 -3.95 -8.60 -12.79
N GLU A 71 -4.54 -8.20 -13.93
CA GLU A 71 -3.81 -7.93 -15.17
C GLU A 71 -2.82 -6.78 -15.00
N ALA A 72 -3.25 -5.66 -14.39
CA ALA A 72 -2.36 -4.53 -14.14
C ALA A 72 -1.27 -4.85 -13.09
N LEU A 73 -1.57 -5.70 -12.10
CA LEU A 73 -0.60 -6.13 -11.09
C LEU A 73 0.46 -7.09 -11.65
N LEU A 74 0.06 -8.02 -12.51
CA LEU A 74 0.94 -9.06 -13.06
C LEU A 74 1.70 -8.61 -14.31
N ALA A 75 1.32 -7.49 -14.93
CA ALA A 75 2.02 -6.89 -16.06
C ALA A 75 3.26 -6.08 -15.66
N THR A 76 3.64 -6.05 -14.36
CA THR A 76 4.80 -5.30 -13.85
C THR A 76 6.15 -5.96 -14.10
#